data_AF-A0A7R9HEQ9-F1
#
_entry.id   AF-A0A7R9HEQ9-F1
#
_cell.length_a   1.000
_cell.length_b   1.000
_cell.length_c   1.000
_cell.angle_alpha   90.00
_cell.angle_beta   90.00
_cell.angle_gamma   90.00
#
_symmetry.space_group_name_H-M   'P 1'
#
loop_
_entity.id
_entity.type
_entity.pdbx_description
1 polymer ?
#
loop_
_entity_poly.entity_id
_entity_poly.type
_entity_poly.pdbx_seq_one_letter_code
_entity_poly.pdbx_strand_id
1 'polypeptide(L)'
;PLEPPPANPKETLFERKSSDSVLVTVIKTSTFPFLLGDLSIELDENNAISVYSAQVIDYSESEPTKNSTVLEFLASTLQKQQDLFVNELAVSDVPLNATNGICNNQECTLGNTVTDSIIWYTKRNQYDAAIAVYPGGGFQNTLILEGKH
;
A
#
# COMPACT_ATOMS: atom_id res chain seq x y z
N PRO A 1 8.46 23.84 1.26
CA PRO A 1 7.56 23.13 2.19
C PRO A 1 6.37 22.58 1.41
N LEU A 2 6.33 21.28 1.20
CA LEU A 2 5.19 20.61 0.56
C LEU A 2 4.03 20.63 1.56
N GLU A 3 2.92 21.21 1.13
CA GLU A 3 1.67 21.24 1.88
C GLU A 3 1.23 19.80 2.17
N PRO A 4 0.75 19.47 3.40
CA PRO A 4 0.23 18.14 3.67
C PRO A 4 -0.95 17.84 2.74
N PRO A 5 -1.10 16.60 2.26
CA PRO A 5 -2.23 16.24 1.42
C PRO A 5 -3.54 16.50 2.20
N PRO A 6 -4.59 17.03 1.54
CA PRO A 6 -5.84 17.36 2.19
C PRO A 6 -6.46 16.10 2.82
N ALA A 7 -6.90 16.22 4.08
CA ALA A 7 -7.34 15.12 4.94
C ALA A 7 -8.66 14.45 4.51
N ASN A 8 -9.38 15.00 3.53
CA ASN A 8 -10.65 14.45 3.08
C ASN A 8 -10.54 13.98 1.61
N PRO A 9 -11.11 12.81 1.26
CA PRO A 9 -11.29 12.41 -0.13
C PRO A 9 -12.02 13.53 -0.86
N LYS A 10 -11.31 14.23 -1.75
CA LYS A 10 -11.90 15.31 -2.53
C LYS A 10 -12.86 14.69 -3.53
N GLU A 11 -14.16 14.85 -3.31
CA GLU A 11 -15.15 14.79 -4.38
C GLU A 11 -14.65 15.69 -5.51
N THR A 12 -14.30 15.10 -6.65
CA THR A 12 -13.89 15.86 -7.82
C THR A 12 -14.98 15.66 -8.86
N LEU A 13 -15.80 16.70 -9.03
CA LEU A 13 -16.81 16.77 -10.08
C LEU A 13 -16.12 17.17 -11.38
N PHE A 14 -16.19 16.31 -12.39
CA PHE A 14 -15.77 16.65 -13.75
C PHE A 14 -17.01 16.87 -14.62
N GLU A 15 -17.12 18.06 -15.20
CA GLU A 15 -18.11 18.35 -16.23
C GLU A 15 -17.50 18.07 -17.61
N ARG A 16 -18.10 17.15 -18.37
CA ARG A 16 -17.74 16.96 -19.77
C ARG A 16 -18.36 18.09 -20.59
N LYS A 17 -17.54 18.94 -21.23
CA LYS A 17 -18.01 19.90 -22.25
C LYS A 17 -18.48 19.16 -23.52
N SER A 18 -19.71 18.66 -23.52
CA SER A 18 -20.45 18.27 -24.73
C SER A 18 -21.91 18.67 -24.58
N SER A 19 -22.66 18.79 -25.67
CA SER A 19 -24.09 19.14 -25.68
C SER A 19 -24.96 18.22 -24.83
N ASP A 20 -24.51 16.98 -24.58
CA ASP A 20 -25.08 16.03 -23.63
C ASP A 20 -24.15 15.93 -22.41
N SER A 21 -24.24 16.88 -21.50
CA SER A 21 -23.38 16.95 -20.31
C SER A 21 -23.61 15.73 -19.41
N VAL A 22 -22.66 14.79 -19.41
CA VAL A 22 -22.62 13.68 -18.44
C VAL A 22 -21.74 14.11 -17.27
N LEU A 23 -22.31 14.14 -16.07
CA LEU A 23 -21.57 14.37 -14.84
C LEU A 23 -20.80 13.10 -14.47
N VAL A 24 -19.48 13.18 -14.36
CA VAL A 24 -18.64 12.04 -13.96
C VAL A 24 -18.05 12.32 -12.58
N THR A 25 -18.54 11.61 -11.57
CA THR A 25 -18.01 11.68 -10.21
C THR A 25 -16.88 10.68 -10.06
N VAL A 26 -15.67 11.17 -9.79
CA VAL A 26 -14.51 10.33 -9.49
C VAL A 26 -14.24 10.40 -7.99
N ILE A 27 -14.55 9.31 -7.28
CA ILE A 27 -14.15 9.14 -5.87
C ILE A 27 -12.81 8.41 -5.87
N LYS A 28 -11.74 9.12 -5.50
CA LYS A 28 -10.45 8.48 -5.19
C LYS A 28 -10.49 8.06 -3.73
N THR A 29 -10.82 6.80 -3.45
CA THR A 29 -10.53 6.21 -2.15
C THR A 29 -9.02 5.99 -2.09
N SER A 30 -8.41 6.45 -0.98
CA SER A 30 -6.97 6.38 -0.80
C SER A 30 -6.46 4.93 -0.75
N THR A 31 -5.14 4.74 -0.68
CA THR A 31 -4.46 3.45 -0.45
C THR A 31 -4.80 2.80 0.91
N PHE A 32 -5.59 3.46 1.74
CA PHE A 32 -5.97 2.97 3.06
C PHE A 32 -7.25 2.13 3.01
N PRO A 33 -7.22 0.87 3.49
CA PRO A 33 -8.35 -0.06 3.36
C PRO A 33 -9.56 0.32 4.22
N PHE A 34 -9.47 1.36 5.05
CA PHE A 34 -10.52 1.82 5.96
C PHE A 34 -11.44 2.90 5.38
N LEU A 35 -11.18 3.41 4.16
CA LEU A 35 -12.06 4.37 3.51
C LEU A 35 -12.87 3.71 2.40
N LEU A 36 -14.20 3.72 2.53
CA LEU A 36 -15.13 3.24 1.51
C LEU A 36 -15.87 4.41 0.87
N GLY A 37 -15.77 4.55 -0.44
CA GLY A 37 -16.59 5.49 -1.20
C GLY A 37 -17.99 4.94 -1.37
N ASP A 38 -19.00 5.75 -1.08
CA ASP A 38 -20.42 5.45 -1.27
C ASP A 38 -21.01 6.51 -2.21
N LEU A 39 -21.53 6.04 -3.34
CA LEU A 39 -22.06 6.86 -4.42
C LEU A 39 -23.43 6.33 -4.82
N SER A 40 -24.45 7.14 -4.56
CA SER A 40 -25.82 6.91 -5.01
C SER A 40 -26.13 7.82 -6.20
N ILE A 41 -26.62 7.23 -7.28
CA ILE A 41 -27.00 7.94 -8.51
C ILE A 41 -28.41 7.51 -8.90
N GLU A 42 -29.25 8.47 -9.23
CA GLU A 42 -30.54 8.25 -9.87
C GLU A 42 -30.45 8.66 -11.34
N LEU A 43 -31.07 7.87 -12.20
CA LEU A 43 -31.19 8.14 -13.62
C LEU A 43 -32.64 8.54 -13.95
N ASP A 44 -32.81 9.49 -14.86
CA ASP A 44 -34.11 9.83 -15.42
C ASP A 44 -34.56 8.84 -16.51
N GLU A 45 -35.73 9.09 -17.09
CA GLU A 45 -36.34 8.29 -18.16
C GLU A 45 -35.47 8.23 -19.44
N ASN A 46 -34.53 9.16 -19.60
CA ASN A 46 -33.59 9.22 -20.71
C ASN A 46 -32.21 8.61 -20.36
N ASN A 47 -32.08 7.92 -19.21
CA ASN A 47 -30.84 7.42 -18.65
C ASN A 47 -29.80 8.52 -18.34
N ALA A 48 -30.23 9.77 -18.16
CA ALA A 48 -29.37 10.85 -17.70
C ALA A 48 -29.37 10.93 -16.17
N ILE A 49 -28.24 11.34 -15.57
CA ILE A 49 -28.13 11.51 -14.12
C ILE A 49 -29.05 12.65 -13.69
N SER A 50 -30.06 12.34 -12.88
CA SER A 50 -31.03 13.30 -12.35
C SER A 50 -30.65 13.78 -10.95
N VAL A 51 -30.18 12.86 -10.11
CA VAL A 51 -29.78 13.11 -8.72
C VAL A 51 -28.53 12.28 -8.40
N TYR A 52 -27.65 12.83 -7.58
CA TYR A 52 -26.54 12.06 -7.03
C TYR A 52 -26.25 12.47 -5.57
N SER A 53 -25.72 11.52 -4.80
CA SER A 53 -25.20 11.73 -3.45
C SER A 53 -23.89 10.96 -3.33
N ALA A 54 -22.86 11.61 -2.80
CA ALA A 54 -21.56 11.00 -2.56
C ALA A 54 -21.18 11.20 -1.09
N GLN A 55 -20.57 10.18 -0.50
CA GLN A 55 -19.95 10.26 0.80
C GLN A 55 -18.77 9.30 0.88
N VAL A 56 -17.88 9.53 1.84
CA VAL A 56 -16.86 8.55 2.20
C VAL A 56 -17.12 8.10 3.62
N ILE A 57 -17.22 6.78 3.77
CA ILE A 57 -17.40 6.12 5.04
C ILE A 57 -16.00 5.75 5.57
N ASP A 58 -15.67 6.24 6.76
CA ASP A 58 -14.44 5.92 7.47
C ASP A 58 -14.69 4.81 8.49
N TYR A 59 -13.99 3.69 8.30
CA TYR A 59 -14.04 2.50 9.14
C TYR A 59 -12.81 2.37 10.05
N SER A 60 -11.94 3.38 10.13
CA SER A 60 -10.67 3.33 10.87
C SER A 60 -10.84 3.02 12.36
N GLU A 61 -11.95 3.45 12.95
CA GLU A 61 -12.29 3.19 14.36
C GLU A 61 -13.43 2.17 14.52
N SER A 62 -13.88 1.56 13.42
CA SER A 62 -14.98 0.61 13.45
C SER A 62 -14.51 -0.82 13.68
N GLU A 63 -15.29 -1.58 14.45
CA GLU A 63 -15.17 -3.04 14.51
C GLU A 63 -16.18 -3.64 13.53
N PRO A 64 -15.74 -4.18 12.37
CA PRO A 64 -16.66 -4.70 11.37
C PRO A 64 -17.38 -5.93 11.91
N THR A 65 -18.67 -6.05 11.57
CA THR A 65 -19.41 -7.29 11.83
C THR A 65 -18.72 -8.44 11.10
N LYS A 66 -18.29 -9.44 11.86
CA LYS A 66 -17.56 -10.58 11.34
C LYS A 66 -18.49 -11.48 10.53
N ASN A 67 -18.22 -11.58 9.23
CA ASN A 67 -18.91 -12.51 8.33
C ASN A 67 -18.15 -13.86 8.31
N SER A 68 -18.83 -14.96 8.65
CA SER A 68 -18.19 -16.29 8.76
C SER A 68 -17.57 -16.76 7.45
N THR A 69 -18.22 -16.55 6.31
CA THR A 69 -17.68 -16.92 4.99
C THR A 69 -16.41 -16.14 4.65
N VAL A 70 -16.38 -14.84 4.93
CA VAL A 70 -15.18 -14.01 4.73
C VAL A 70 -14.05 -14.47 5.66
N LEU A 71 -14.36 -14.76 6.93
CA LEU A 71 -13.38 -15.25 7.90
C LEU A 71 -12.79 -16.61 7.50
N GLU A 72 -13.61 -17.54 7.02
CA GLU A 72 -13.17 -18.85 6.53
C GLU A 72 -12.24 -18.70 5.32
N PHE A 73 -12.59 -17.82 4.37
CA PHE A 73 -11.73 -17.49 3.23
C PHE A 73 -10.38 -16.92 3.68
N LEU A 74 -10.40 -15.94 4.59
CA LEU A 74 -9.18 -15.34 5.14
C LEU A 74 -8.32 -16.38 5.88
N ALA A 75 -8.93 -17.24 6.70
CA ALA A 75 -8.22 -18.29 7.42
C ALA A 75 -7.49 -19.25 6.46
N SER A 76 -8.15 -19.70 5.40
CA SER A 76 -7.54 -20.57 4.39
C SER A 76 -6.41 -19.89 3.60
N THR A 77 -6.51 -18.57 3.39
CA THR A 77 -5.48 -17.78 2.71
C THR A 77 -4.28 -17.54 3.61
N LEU A 78 -4.52 -17.20 4.88
CA LEU A 78 -3.49 -16.99 5.89
C LEU A 78 -2.69 -18.26 6.15
N GLN A 79 -3.32 -19.43 6.15
CA GLN A 79 -2.61 -20.70 6.29
C GLN A 79 -1.58 -20.92 5.16
N LYS A 80 -1.96 -20.66 3.90
CA LYS A 80 -1.02 -20.74 2.76
C LYS A 80 0.11 -19.72 2.85
N GLN A 81 -0.15 -18.56 3.46
CA GLN A 81 0.88 -17.55 3.68
C GLN A 81 1.83 -17.94 4.82
N GLN A 82 1.32 -18.56 5.88
CA GLN A 82 2.15 -19.09 6.98
C GLN A 82 3.18 -20.09 6.45
N ASP A 83 2.80 -20.94 5.49
CA ASP A 83 3.74 -21.86 4.85
C ASP A 83 4.90 -21.13 4.13
N LEU A 84 4.69 -19.89 3.67
CA LEU A 84 5.76 -19.06 3.08
C LEU A 84 6.71 -18.47 4.14
N PHE A 85 6.25 -18.29 5.39
CA PHE A 85 7.06 -17.73 6.47
C PHE A 85 7.91 -18.77 7.21
N VAL A 86 7.66 -20.07 7.01
CA VAL A 86 8.38 -21.17 7.67
C VAL A 86 9.56 -21.67 6.83
N ASN A 87 9.54 -21.44 5.51
CA ASN A 87 10.61 -21.89 4.63
C ASN A 87 11.81 -20.93 4.65
N GLU A 88 13.02 -21.50 4.69
CA GLU A 88 14.25 -20.74 4.49
C GLU A 88 14.24 -20.09 3.10
N LEU A 89 14.24 -18.76 3.05
CA LEU A 89 14.19 -17.99 1.80
C LEU A 89 15.58 -17.85 1.16
N ALA A 90 16.60 -17.67 1.99
CA ALA A 90 17.99 -17.51 1.59
C ALA A 90 18.92 -17.64 2.80
N VAL A 91 20.18 -17.93 2.54
CA VAL A 91 21.28 -17.88 3.51
C VAL A 91 22.19 -16.71 3.17
N SER A 92 22.62 -15.97 4.19
CA SER A 92 23.71 -15.00 4.06
C SER A 92 24.94 -15.55 4.73
N ASP A 93 26.10 -15.48 4.06
CA ASP A 93 27.39 -15.85 4.67
C ASP A 93 27.97 -14.73 5.54
N VAL A 94 27.40 -13.51 5.46
CA VAL A 94 27.82 -12.34 6.22
C VAL A 94 26.66 -11.80 7.07
N PRO A 95 26.93 -11.21 8.24
CA PRO A 95 25.90 -10.54 9.01
C PRO A 95 25.27 -9.37 8.21
N LEU A 96 23.94 -9.29 8.21
CA LEU A 96 23.21 -8.15 7.65
C LEU A 96 22.88 -7.18 8.78
N ASN A 97 23.77 -6.22 9.00
CA ASN A 97 23.77 -5.39 10.20
C ASN A 97 22.82 -4.19 10.10
N ALA A 98 22.00 -4.00 11.14
CA ALA A 98 21.21 -2.80 11.35
C ALA A 98 21.20 -2.34 12.82
N THR A 99 21.99 -3.00 13.67
CA THR A 99 21.98 -2.80 15.12
C THR A 99 22.38 -1.38 15.49
N ASN A 100 21.87 -0.91 16.64
CA ASN A 100 22.35 0.32 17.31
C ASN A 100 22.36 1.59 16.44
N GLY A 101 21.49 1.66 15.43
CA GLY A 101 21.46 2.80 14.51
C GLY A 101 22.70 2.90 13.62
N ILE A 102 23.44 1.81 13.37
CA ILE A 102 24.57 1.82 12.43
C ILE A 102 24.13 2.40 11.08
N CYS A 103 23.01 1.93 10.53
CA CYS A 103 22.45 2.45 9.27
C CYS A 103 22.00 3.93 9.33
N ASN A 104 21.84 4.52 10.52
CA ASN A 104 21.52 5.94 10.69
C ASN A 104 22.76 6.84 10.64
N ASN A 105 23.91 6.29 11.03
CA ASN A 105 25.13 7.06 11.24
C ASN A 105 26.18 6.81 10.15
N GLN A 106 26.11 5.66 9.48
CA GLN A 106 27.07 5.22 8.48
C GLN A 106 26.47 4.18 7.54
N GLU A 107 27.24 3.79 6.51
CA GLU A 107 26.92 2.67 5.64
C GLU A 107 26.80 1.35 6.42
N CYS A 108 25.85 0.51 6.02
CA CYS A 108 25.58 -0.77 6.65
C CYS A 108 25.25 -1.84 5.59
N THR A 109 25.58 -3.11 5.88
CA THR A 109 25.43 -4.21 4.92
C THR A 109 23.97 -4.47 4.59
N LEU A 110 23.06 -4.37 5.57
CA LEU A 110 21.63 -4.48 5.31
C LEU A 110 21.12 -3.37 4.37
N GLY A 111 21.60 -2.14 4.57
CA GLY A 111 21.29 -1.00 3.72
C GLY A 111 21.64 -1.27 2.26
N ASN A 112 22.88 -1.70 2.02
CA ASN A 112 23.38 -2.03 0.69
C ASN A 112 22.55 -3.15 0.05
N THR A 113 22.30 -4.25 0.78
CA THR A 113 21.50 -5.37 0.28
C THR A 113 20.08 -4.92 -0.12
N VAL A 114 19.43 -4.07 0.68
CA VAL A 114 18.09 -3.56 0.35
C VAL A 114 18.12 -2.63 -0.84
N THR A 115 19.06 -1.69 -0.93
CA THR A 115 19.15 -0.77 -2.08
C THR A 115 19.48 -1.49 -3.37
N ASP A 116 20.35 -2.50 -3.33
CA ASP A 116 20.65 -3.34 -4.50
C ASP A 116 19.41 -4.13 -4.94
N SER A 117 18.63 -4.63 -3.99
CA SER A 117 17.37 -5.33 -4.26
C SER A 117 16.33 -4.42 -4.91
N ILE A 118 16.26 -3.14 -4.51
CA ILE A 118 15.40 -2.13 -5.14
C ILE A 118 15.84 -1.89 -6.59
N ILE A 119 17.14 -1.72 -6.84
CA ILE A 119 17.67 -1.54 -8.21
C ILE A 119 17.40 -2.77 -9.07
N TRP A 120 17.60 -3.97 -8.52
CA TRP A 120 17.30 -5.21 -9.23
C TRP A 120 15.80 -5.32 -9.58
N TYR A 121 14.91 -5.02 -8.62
CA TYR A 121 13.46 -5.08 -8.82
C TYR A 121 12.99 -4.06 -9.86
N THR A 122 13.46 -2.82 -9.78
CA THR A 122 13.10 -1.76 -10.74
C THR A 122 13.52 -2.12 -12.16
N LYS A 123 14.76 -2.60 -12.36
CA LYS A 123 15.23 -3.10 -13.65
C LYS A 123 14.41 -4.28 -14.17
N ARG A 124 14.06 -5.23 -13.29
CA ARG A 124 13.20 -6.37 -13.65
C ARG A 124 11.81 -5.92 -14.14
N ASN A 125 11.29 -4.82 -13.60
CA ASN A 125 10.00 -4.26 -13.99
C ASN A 125 10.12 -3.13 -15.04
N GLN A 126 11.24 -3.08 -15.78
CA GLN A 126 11.46 -2.16 -16.90
C GLN A 126 11.45 -0.67 -16.51
N TYR A 127 11.77 -0.35 -15.26
CA TYR A 127 12.04 1.01 -14.81
C TYR A 127 13.54 1.30 -14.89
N ASP A 128 13.90 2.43 -15.50
CA ASP A 128 15.30 2.86 -15.61
C ASP A 128 15.73 3.65 -14.36
N ALA A 129 15.87 2.94 -13.24
CA ALA A 129 16.39 3.48 -12.00
C ALA A 129 17.84 3.01 -11.79
N ALA A 130 18.74 3.97 -11.56
CA ALA A 130 20.16 3.72 -11.31
C ALA A 130 20.59 4.01 -9.86
N ILE A 131 19.74 4.68 -9.08
CA ILE A 131 20.03 5.09 -7.70
C ILE A 131 18.83 4.72 -6.82
N ALA A 132 19.11 4.08 -5.68
CA ALA A 132 18.13 3.78 -4.65
C ALA A 132 18.60 4.40 -3.33
N VAL A 133 17.67 5.00 -2.58
CA VAL A 133 17.94 5.59 -1.27
C VAL A 133 16.93 5.02 -0.28
N TYR A 134 17.41 4.53 0.85
CA TYR A 134 16.56 4.01 1.92
C TYR A 134 16.96 4.63 3.27
N PRO A 135 16.02 5.17 4.05
CA PRO A 135 16.34 5.80 5.33
C PRO A 135 16.78 4.75 6.36
N GLY A 136 17.91 4.97 7.02
CA GLY A 136 18.45 4.05 8.04
C GLY A 136 17.45 3.72 9.16
N GLY A 137 16.60 4.68 9.53
CA GLY A 137 15.59 4.53 10.59
C GLY A 137 14.44 3.58 10.21
N GLY A 138 14.34 3.20 8.93
CA GLY A 138 13.41 2.18 8.46
C GLY A 138 13.84 0.75 8.77
N PHE A 139 15.07 0.54 9.26
CA PHE A 139 15.54 -0.78 9.69
C PHE A 139 15.30 -0.98 11.20
N GLN A 140 14.43 -1.93 11.55
CA GLN A 140 14.06 -2.20 12.94
C GLN A 140 14.74 -3.45 13.53
N ASN A 141 15.28 -4.34 12.69
CA ASN A 141 15.86 -5.62 13.11
C ASN A 141 17.16 -5.92 12.35
N THR A 142 18.03 -6.73 12.97
CA THR A 142 19.26 -7.24 12.38
C THR A 142 19.10 -8.73 12.09
N LEU A 143 19.69 -9.21 10.99
CA LEU A 143 19.82 -10.64 10.71
C LEU A 143 21.24 -11.06 11.06
N ILE A 144 21.37 -11.79 12.17
CA ILE A 144 22.65 -12.29 12.67
C ILE A 144 22.75 -13.76 12.26
N LEU A 145 23.96 -14.22 11.97
CA LEU A 145 24.23 -15.64 11.77
C LEU A 145 23.94 -16.37 13.08
N GLU A 146 23.00 -17.31 13.09
CA GLU A 146 22.93 -18.28 14.18
C GLU A 146 24.19 -19.15 14.12
N GLY A 147 24.86 -19.26 15.27
CA GLY A 147 26.20 -19.84 15.35
C GLY A 147 26.30 -21.24 14.77
N LYS A 148 27.00 -21.38 13.64
CA LYS A 148 27.77 -22.60 13.38
C LYS A 148 29.00 -22.57 14.28
N HIS A 149 28.91 -23.25 15.42
CA HIS A 149 30.08 -23.76 16.13
C HIS A 149 30.75 -24.86 15.33
#